data_AF-A0A2V0PBL6-F1
#
_entry.id   AF-A0A2V0PBL6-F1
#
_cell.length_a   1.000
_cell.length_b   1.000
_cell.length_c   1.000
_cell.angle_alpha   90.00
_cell.angle_beta   90.00
_cell.angle_gamma   90.00
#
_symmetry.space_group_name_H-M   'P 1'
#
loop_
_entity.id
_entity.type
_entity.pdbx_description
1 polymer ?
#
loop_
_entity_poly.entity_id
_entity_poly.type
_entity_poly.pdbx_seq_one_letter_code
_entity_poly.pdbx_strand_id
1 'polypeptide(L)'
;MDEGDLARDADWIAGAVALWLDEEWTPQGVHQDLGRAAGDAYARIRAGGEDEMGGLLLGLSNELMGFGNWREAFVGPFDVANKVVEMLMMREGTDVCCTTDADRERLDRLSASD
;
A
#
# COMPACT_ATOMS: atom_id res chain seq x y z
N MET A 1 -6.85 7.65 15.44
CA MET A 1 -5.51 7.12 15.17
C MET A 1 -4.50 8.11 15.70
N ASP A 2 -3.52 7.69 16.51
CA ASP A 2 -2.45 8.61 16.93
C ASP A 2 -1.28 8.62 15.93
N GLU A 3 -0.32 9.53 16.11
CA GLU A 3 0.83 9.68 15.20
C GLU A 3 1.73 8.43 15.17
N GLY A 4 1.82 7.69 16.28
CA GLY A 4 2.58 6.45 16.37
C GLY A 4 1.90 5.29 15.64
N ASP A 5 0.58 5.23 15.66
CA ASP A 5 -0.21 4.29 14.85
C ASP A 5 -0.02 4.57 13.35
N LEU A 6 -0.09 5.84 12.95
CA LEU A 6 0.09 6.24 11.55
C LEU A 6 1.47 5.87 11.01
N ALA A 7 2.52 6.07 11.80
CA ALA A 7 3.88 5.70 11.41
C ALA A 7 4.03 4.19 11.21
N ARG A 8 3.49 3.38 12.13
CA ARG A 8 3.52 1.91 12.01
C ARG A 8 2.74 1.42 10.79
N ASP A 9 1.57 2.01 10.52
CA ASP A 9 0.78 1.65 9.35
C ASP A 9 1.46 2.07 8.04
N ALA A 10 2.14 3.22 8.02
CA ALA A 10 2.94 3.66 6.87
C ALA A 10 4.11 2.71 6.59
N ASP A 11 4.85 2.30 7.62
CA ASP A 11 5.95 1.33 7.49
C ASP A 11 5.45 -0.02 6.99
N TRP A 12 4.32 -0.49 7.52
CA TRP A 12 3.67 -1.72 7.07
C TRP A 12 3.24 -1.64 5.61
N ILE A 13 2.61 -0.54 5.17
CA ILE A 13 2.23 -0.31 3.77
C ILE A 13 3.47 -0.33 2.88
N ALA A 14 4.55 0.31 3.31
CA ALA A 14 5.79 0.37 2.53
C ALA A 14 6.37 -1.02 2.28
N GLY A 15 6.44 -1.85 3.32
CA GLY A 15 6.86 -3.25 3.19
C GLY A 15 5.89 -4.09 2.35
N ALA A 16 4.59 -3.91 2.54
CA ALA A 16 3.55 -4.69 1.87
C ALA A 16 3.52 -4.44 0.35
N VAL A 17 3.60 -3.16 -0.06
CA VAL A 17 3.65 -2.79 -1.48
C VAL A 17 4.92 -3.31 -2.13
N ALA A 18 6.07 -3.17 -1.47
CA ALA A 18 7.33 -3.64 -2.02
C ALA A 18 7.33 -5.17 -2.20
N LEU A 19 6.86 -5.91 -1.19
CA LEU A 19 6.75 -7.37 -1.26
C LEU A 19 5.77 -7.82 -2.35
N TRP A 20 4.62 -7.17 -2.48
CA TRP A 20 3.66 -7.48 -3.54
C TRP A 20 4.29 -7.32 -4.93
N LEU A 21 4.97 -6.21 -5.19
CA LEU A 21 5.59 -5.95 -6.50
C LEU A 21 6.79 -6.88 -6.77
N ASP A 22 7.59 -7.19 -5.75
CA ASP A 22 8.71 -8.12 -5.87
C ASP A 22 8.23 -9.53 -6.25
N GLU A 23 7.09 -9.97 -5.72
CA GLU A 23 6.49 -11.28 -6.01
C GLU A 23 5.76 -11.33 -7.35
N GLU A 24 5.07 -10.26 -7.74
CA GLU A 24 4.38 -10.18 -9.04
C GLU A 24 5.37 -10.13 -10.21
N TRP A 25 6.50 -9.45 -10.01
CA TRP A 25 7.49 -9.22 -11.07
C TRP A 25 8.82 -9.91 -10.74
N THR A 26 9.72 -9.18 -10.12
CA THR A 26 11.02 -9.63 -9.62
C THR A 26 11.55 -8.57 -8.66
N PRO A 27 12.40 -8.92 -7.68
CA PRO A 27 12.93 -7.95 -6.73
C PRO A 27 13.63 -6.76 -7.40
N GLN A 28 13.14 -5.54 -7.12
CA GLN A 28 13.68 -4.30 -7.69
C GLN A 28 13.73 -3.15 -6.68
N GLY A 29 14.75 -2.29 -6.79
CA GLY A 29 14.90 -1.12 -5.92
C GLY A 29 13.72 -0.14 -6.01
N VAL A 30 13.15 0.00 -7.21
CA VAL A 30 11.98 0.87 -7.45
C VAL A 30 10.75 0.46 -6.62
N HIS A 31 10.61 -0.83 -6.28
CA HIS A 31 9.48 -1.30 -5.47
C HIS A 31 9.59 -0.82 -4.02
N GLN A 32 10.81 -0.73 -3.50
CA GLN A 32 11.09 -0.18 -2.17
C GLN A 32 10.83 1.33 -2.13
N ASP A 33 11.24 2.05 -3.17
CA ASP A 33 10.97 3.48 -3.30
C ASP A 33 9.46 3.78 -3.42
N LEU A 34 8.75 2.96 -4.21
CA LEU A 34 7.32 3.07 -4.41
C LEU A 34 6.53 2.71 -3.13
N GLY A 35 6.96 1.68 -2.40
CA GLY A 35 6.41 1.34 -1.10
C GLY A 35 6.53 2.49 -0.11
N ARG A 36 7.72 3.07 0.04
CA ARG A 36 7.94 4.27 0.89
C ARG A 36 7.02 5.43 0.47
N ALA A 37 6.94 5.72 -0.83
CA ALA A 37 6.07 6.78 -1.33
C ALA A 37 4.59 6.54 -0.99
N ALA A 38 4.12 5.29 -1.07
CA ALA A 38 2.76 4.92 -0.71
C ALA A 38 2.49 5.03 0.80
N GLY A 39 3.42 4.57 1.64
CA GLY A 39 3.31 4.70 3.11
C GLY A 39 3.29 6.16 3.56
N ASP A 40 4.20 6.97 3.02
CA ASP A 40 4.28 8.41 3.30
C ASP A 40 3.00 9.15 2.89
N ALA A 41 2.45 8.82 1.71
CA ALA A 41 1.20 9.39 1.21
C ALA A 41 0.02 8.98 2.11
N TYR A 42 -0.06 7.71 2.50
CA TYR A 42 -1.07 7.23 3.44
C TYR A 42 -1.05 8.02 4.75
N ALA A 43 0.13 8.19 5.37
CA ALA A 43 0.26 8.90 6.64
C ALA A 43 -0.21 10.36 6.51
N ARG A 44 0.18 11.05 5.43
CA ARG A 44 -0.27 12.42 5.16
C ARG A 44 -1.78 12.53 4.99
N ILE A 45 -2.38 11.64 4.20
CA ILE A 45 -3.81 11.66 3.91
C ILE A 45 -4.62 11.39 5.17
N ARG A 46 -4.25 10.37 5.95
CA ARG A 46 -4.89 10.04 7.23
C ARG A 46 -4.71 11.13 8.28
N ALA A 47 -3.53 11.72 8.39
CA ALA A 47 -3.30 12.89 9.25
C ALA A 47 -4.13 14.11 8.83
N GLY A 48 -4.49 14.20 7.55
CA GLY A 48 -5.41 15.19 6.99
C GLY A 48 -6.89 14.96 7.33
N GLY A 49 -7.22 13.85 7.99
CA GLY A 49 -8.59 13.52 8.42
C GLY A 49 -9.43 12.77 7.38
N GLU A 50 -8.81 12.22 6.35
CA GLU A 50 -9.51 11.33 5.41
C GLU A 50 -9.61 9.92 6.01
N ASP A 51 -10.81 9.54 6.43
CA ASP A 51 -11.06 8.26 7.09
C ASP A 51 -11.70 7.21 6.17
N GLU A 52 -12.27 7.61 5.03
CA GLU A 52 -12.99 6.72 4.12
C GLU A 52 -12.03 6.05 3.12
N MET A 53 -12.19 4.74 2.92
CA MET A 53 -11.36 3.97 1.99
C MET A 53 -11.42 4.50 0.56
N GLY A 54 -12.59 4.97 0.11
CA GLY A 54 -12.75 5.58 -1.21
C GLY A 54 -12.01 6.91 -1.35
N GLY A 55 -12.04 7.75 -0.31
CA GLY A 55 -11.27 8.99 -0.26
C GLY A 55 -9.77 8.73 -0.20
N LEU A 56 -9.34 7.75 0.60
CA LEU A 56 -7.95 7.29 0.66
C LEU A 56 -7.44 6.80 -0.69
N LEU A 57 -8.22 6.00 -1.41
CA LEU A 57 -7.88 5.51 -2.76
C LEU A 57 -7.60 6.66 -3.73
N LEU A 58 -8.50 7.65 -3.78
CA LEU A 58 -8.36 8.81 -4.65
C LEU A 58 -7.18 9.70 -4.23
N GLY A 59 -7.01 9.90 -2.93
CA GLY A 59 -5.89 10.66 -2.36
C GLY A 59 -4.54 10.03 -2.69
N LEU A 60 -4.40 8.72 -2.46
CA LEU A 60 -3.20 7.95 -2.79
C LEU A 60 -2.91 8.00 -4.29
N SER A 61 -3.92 7.75 -5.12
CA SER A 61 -3.79 7.81 -6.58
C SER A 61 -3.26 9.18 -7.03
N ASN A 62 -3.76 10.26 -6.42
CA ASN A 62 -3.34 11.61 -6.73
C ASN A 62 -1.92 11.94 -6.25
N GLU A 63 -1.55 11.58 -5.03
CA GLU A 63 -0.20 11.80 -4.52
C GLU A 63 0.84 10.99 -5.31
N LEU A 64 0.53 9.73 -5.61
CA LEU A 64 1.44 8.84 -6.32
C LEU A 64 1.67 9.28 -7.76
N MET A 65 0.79 10.07 -8.41
CA MET A 65 1.09 10.63 -9.74
C MET A 65 2.44 11.38 -9.79
N GLY A 66 2.92 11.92 -8.66
CA GLY A 66 4.24 12.56 -8.56
C GLY A 66 5.44 11.60 -8.53
N PHE A 67 5.21 10.29 -8.42
CA PHE A 67 6.28 9.28 -8.46
C PHE A 67 6.93 9.23 -9.84
N GLY A 68 8.26 9.36 -9.88
CA GLY A 68 9.00 9.60 -11.13
C GLY A 68 9.30 8.35 -11.97
N ASN A 69 9.14 7.13 -11.43
CA ASN A 69 9.71 5.91 -12.04
C ASN A 69 8.69 4.79 -12.28
N TRP A 70 7.53 5.11 -12.84
CA TRP A 70 6.49 4.14 -13.16
C TRP A 70 6.89 3.08 -14.20
N ARG A 71 7.77 3.45 -15.13
CA ARG A 71 8.23 2.52 -16.18
C ARG A 71 8.95 1.32 -15.59
N GLU A 72 9.75 1.51 -14.54
CA GLU A 72 10.51 0.44 -13.89
C GLU A 72 9.65 -0.36 -12.91
N ALA A 73 8.58 0.24 -12.37
CA ALA A 73 7.65 -0.41 -11.44
C ALA A 73 6.63 -1.34 -12.11
N PHE A 74 6.46 -1.28 -13.44
CA PHE A 74 5.51 -2.08 -14.24
C PHE A 74 4.02 -1.93 -13.83
N VAL A 75 3.68 -0.91 -13.03
CA VAL A 75 2.32 -0.61 -12.56
C VAL A 75 2.04 0.90 -12.69
N GLY A 76 0.80 1.32 -12.46
CA GLY A 76 0.41 2.73 -12.39
C GLY A 76 0.00 3.18 -10.98
N PRO A 77 -0.20 4.51 -10.78
CA PRO A 77 -0.61 5.09 -9.49
C PRO A 77 -1.90 4.49 -8.94
N PHE A 78 -2.89 4.27 -9.81
CA PHE A 78 -4.19 3.73 -9.42
C PHE A 78 -4.09 2.25 -9.03
N ASP A 79 -3.23 1.47 -9.69
CA ASP A 79 -3.02 0.07 -9.36
C ASP A 79 -2.45 -0.07 -7.95
N VAL A 80 -1.45 0.75 -7.61
CA VAL A 80 -0.84 0.79 -6.28
C VAL A 80 -1.85 1.27 -5.23
N ALA A 81 -2.57 2.36 -5.49
CA ALA A 81 -3.56 2.89 -4.55
C ALA A 81 -4.68 1.87 -4.25
N ASN A 82 -5.19 1.20 -5.28
CA ASN A 82 -6.16 0.12 -5.11
C ASN A 82 -5.59 -1.01 -4.27
N LYS A 83 -4.35 -1.44 -4.55
CA LYS A 83 -3.73 -2.54 -3.81
C LYS A 83 -3.51 -2.18 -2.35
N VAL A 84 -3.10 -0.96 -2.04
CA VAL A 84 -2.96 -0.47 -0.65
C VAL A 84 -4.29 -0.54 0.09
N VAL A 85 -5.37 -0.04 -0.52
CA VAL A 85 -6.70 -0.07 0.10
C VAL A 85 -7.21 -1.50 0.27
N GLU A 86 -7.01 -2.38 -0.71
CA GLU A 86 -7.31 -3.80 -0.61
C GLU A 86 -6.57 -4.44 0.58
N MET A 87 -5.26 -4.23 0.68
CA MET A 87 -4.45 -4.80 1.76
C MET A 87 -4.87 -4.28 3.14
N LEU A 88 -5.23 -3.00 3.26
CA LEU A 88 -5.76 -2.42 4.50
C LEU A 88 -7.12 -3.04 4.88
N MET A 89 -8.04 -3.14 3.93
CA MET A 89 -9.35 -3.76 4.13
C MET A 89 -9.22 -5.23 4.57
N MET A 90 -8.31 -5.99 3.94
CA MET A 90 -8.02 -7.37 4.32
C MET A 90 -7.42 -7.47 5.72
N ARG A 91 -6.49 -6.56 6.08
CA ARG A 91 -5.90 -6.49 7.43
C ARG A 91 -6.95 -6.19 8.51
N GLU A 92 -7.99 -5.44 8.17
CA GLU A 92 -9.16 -5.17 9.02
C GLU A 92 -10.17 -6.35 9.06
N GLY A 93 -9.93 -7.42 8.30
CA GLY A 93 -10.82 -8.60 8.23
C GLY A 93 -12.01 -8.43 7.29
N THR A 94 -11.98 -7.43 6.40
CA THR A 94 -13.00 -7.24 5.38
C THR A 94 -12.82 -8.25 4.23
N ASP A 95 -13.91 -8.88 3.81
CA ASP A 95 -13.92 -9.72 2.61
C ASP A 95 -13.92 -8.85 1.35
N VAL A 96 -12.83 -8.89 0.59
CA VAL A 96 -12.64 -8.09 -0.63
C VAL A 96 -12.84 -8.98 -1.86
N CYS A 97 -13.77 -8.60 -2.73
CA CYS A 97 -14.30 -9.45 -3.81
C CYS A 97 -13.33 -9.75 -4.98
N CYS A 98 -12.08 -9.25 -4.94
CA CYS A 98 -11.10 -9.39 -6.01
C CYS A 98 -9.73 -9.88 -5.53
N THR A 99 -9.68 -10.56 -4.38
CA THR A 99 -8.44 -11.07 -3.78
C THR A 99 -8.20 -12.55 -4.10
N THR A 100 -6.93 -12.93 -4.18
CA THR A 100 -6.52 -14.34 -4.32
C THR A 100 -6.06 -14.91 -2.98
N ASP A 101 -5.96 -16.24 -2.88
CA ASP A 101 -5.38 -16.87 -1.69
C ASP A 101 -3.91 -16.48 -1.48
N ALA A 102 -3.17 -16.21 -2.57
CA ALA A 102 -1.81 -15.70 -2.50
C ALA A 102 -1.74 -14.31 -1.83
N ASP A 103 -2.75 -13.46 -2.00
CA ASP A 103 -2.82 -12.16 -1.33
C ASP A 103 -3.01 -12.30 0.18
N ARG A 104 -3.86 -13.23 0.61
CA ARG A 104 -4.06 -13.54 2.04
C ARG A 104 -2.78 -14.09 2.66
N GLU A 105 -2.17 -15.08 2.02
CA GLU A 105 -0.91 -15.67 2.49
C GLU A 105 0.22 -14.63 2.59
N ARG A 106 0.26 -13.65 1.69
CA ARG A 106 1.24 -12.55 1.75
C ARG A 106 1.05 -11.67 2.98
N LEU A 107 -0.19 -11.29 3.29
CA LEU A 107 -0.49 -10.48 4.46
C LEU A 107 -0.21 -11.24 5.77
N ASP A 108 -0.45 -12.56 5.79
CA ASP A 108 -0.09 -13.41 6.91
C ASP A 108 1.43 -13.43 7.15
N ARG A 109 2.25 -13.46 6.08
CA ARG A 109 3.72 -13.36 6.20
C ARG A 109 4.19 -12.01 6.73
N LEU A 110 3.55 -10.93 6.30
CA LEU A 110 3.88 -9.57 6.76
C LEU A 110 3.52 -9.38 8.23
N SER A 111 2.33 -9.83 8.65
CA SER A 111 1.89 -9.75 10.04
C SER A 111 2.65 -10.67 11.00
N ALA A 112 3.27 -11.74 10.50
CA ALA A 112 4.16 -12.60 11.29
C ALA A 112 5.58 -12.01 11.48
N SER A 113 5.89 -10.89 10.80
CA SER A 113 7.19 -10.23 10.86
C SER A 113 7.20 -8.97 11.75
N ASP A 114 6.03 -8.57 12.27
CA ASP A 114 5.80 -7.48 13.24
C ASP A 114 5.80 -8.00 14.70
#